data_AF-A0A1Q9T480-F1
#
_entry.id   AF-A0A1Q9T480-F1
#
_cell.length_a   1.000
_cell.length_b   1.000
_cell.length_c   1.000
_cell.angle_alpha   90.00
_cell.angle_beta   90.00
_cell.angle_gamma   90.00
#
_symmetry.space_group_name_H-M   'P 1'
#
loop_
_entity.id
_entity.type
_entity.pdbx_description
1 polymer ?
#
loop_
_entity_poly.entity_id
_entity_poly.type
_entity_poly.pdbx_seq_one_letter_code
_entity_poly.pdbx_strand_id
1 'polypeptide(L)' 'MISLNITSQVLLAKHVSAAMAEQGHGRILITSSLSALTPTPYESIYGPTRAFMLRFAQGLREEM' A
#
# COMPACT_ATOMS: atom_id res chain seq x y z
N MET A 1 -6.21 13.30 0.99
CA MET A 1 -5.87 12.03 0.29
C MET A 1 -4.70 11.29 0.92
N ILE A 2 -3.59 11.95 1.25
CA ILE A 2 -2.41 11.30 1.84
C ILE A 2 -2.75 10.52 3.11
N SER A 3 -3.42 11.14 4.09
CA SER A 3 -3.75 10.47 5.35
C SER A 3 -4.61 9.22 5.16
N LEU A 4 -5.51 9.21 4.17
CA LEU A 4 -6.43 8.11 3.90
C LEU A 4 -5.81 7.02 3.00
N ASN A 5 -5.11 7.43 1.94
CA ASN A 5 -4.59 6.50 0.93
C ASN A 5 -3.21 5.95 1.29
N ILE A 6 -2.46 6.64 2.14
CA ILE A 6 -1.13 6.23 2.60
C ILE A 6 -1.17 5.92 4.08
N THR A 7 -1.34 6.94 4.93
CA THR A 7 -1.06 6.80 6.37
C THR A 7 -1.93 5.73 7.02
N SER A 8 -3.25 5.78 6.85
CA SER A 8 -4.13 4.77 7.45
C SER A 8 -3.91 3.37 6.88
N GLN A 9 -3.56 3.24 5.59
CA GLN A 9 -3.31 1.93 4.99
C GLN A 9 -2.00 1.32 5.47
N VAL A 10 -0.94 2.11 5.60
CA VAL A 10 0.35 1.65 6.16
C VAL A 10 0.19 1.26 7.63
N LEU A 11 -0.51 2.07 8.43
CA LEU A 11 -0.77 1.75 9.84
C LEU A 11 -1.56 0.45 9.98
N LEU A 12 -2.61 0.26 9.18
CA LEU A 12 -3.39 -0.98 9.18
C LEU A 12 -2.53 -2.18 8.74
N ALA A 13 -1.81 -2.04 7.62
CA ALA A 13 -0.96 -3.11 7.09
C ALA A 13 0.10 -3.53 8.11
N LYS A 14 0.73 -2.58 8.81
CA LYS A 14 1.72 -2.86 9.86
C LYS A 14 1.14 -3.66 11.03
N HIS A 15 -0.06 -3.30 11.51
CA HIS A 15 -0.70 -4.03 12.60
C HIS A 15 -1.16 -5.43 12.17
N VAL A 16 -1.74 -5.54 10.97
CA VAL A 16 -2.21 -6.83 10.44
C VAL A 16 -1.03 -7.75 10.11
N SER A 17 0.04 -7.24 9.50
CA SER A 17 1.21 -8.05 9.14
C SER A 17 1.94 -8.59 10.37
N ALA A 18 2.06 -7.79 11.44
CA ALA A 18 2.62 -8.24 12.71
C ALA A 18 1.81 -9.42 13.29
N ALA A 19 0.48 -9.30 13.34
CA ALA A 19 -0.39 -10.39 13.80
C ALA A 19 -0.30 -11.64 12.91
N MET A 20 -0.22 -11.47 11.59
CA MET A 20 -0.06 -12.60 10.65
C MET A 20 1.30 -13.30 10.80
N ALA A 21 2.37 -12.54 11.08
CA ALA A 21 3.69 -13.10 11.33
C ALA A 21 3.71 -13.96 12.60
N GLU A 22 3.07 -13.51 13.68
CA GLU A 22 2.91 -14.30 14.92
C GLU A 22 2.10 -15.59 14.67
N GLN A 23 1.08 -15.54 13.81
CA GLN A 23 0.26 -16.70 13.45
C GLN A 23 0.93 -17.66 12.45
N GLY A 24 2.01 -17.22 11.80
CA GLY A 24 2.68 -17.98 10.75
C GLY A 24 1.88 -18.15 9.46
N HIS A 25 0.74 -17.46 9.31
CA HIS A 25 -0.08 -17.49 8.10
C HIS A 25 -0.90 -16.21 7.91
N GLY A 26 -1.15 -15.84 6.66
CA GLY A 26 -1.98 -14.69 6.33
C GLY A 26 -1.85 -14.27 4.88
N ARG A 27 -2.77 -13.42 4.41
CA ARG A 27 -2.71 -12.80 3.08
C ARG A 27 -3.21 -11.37 3.16
N ILE A 28 -2.46 -10.45 2.56
CA ILE A 28 -2.82 -9.04 2.43
C ILE A 28 -3.00 -8.73 0.95
N LEU A 29 -4.12 -8.09 0.60
CA LEU A 29 -4.36 -7.56 -0.74
C LEU A 29 -4.44 -6.04 -0.67
N ILE A 30 -3.56 -5.35 -1.40
CA ILE A 30 -3.57 -3.89 -1.53
C ILE A 30 -4.06 -3.52 -2.91
N THR A 31 -5.12 -2.73 -2.98
CA THR A 31 -5.65 -2.21 -4.24
C THR A 31 -4.90 -0.94 -4.64
N SER A 32 -4.39 -0.91 -5.87
CA SER A 32 -3.77 0.27 -6.48
C SER A 32 -4.56 0.73 -7.71
N SER A 33 -3.96 1.53 -8.58
CA SER A 33 -4.55 2.10 -9.78
C SER A 33 -3.57 2.05 -10.94
N LEU A 34 -4.06 2.13 -12.18
CA LEU A 34 -3.23 2.39 -13.36
C LEU A 34 -2.46 3.72 -13.22
N SER A 35 -3.04 4.71 -12.55
CA SER A 35 -2.39 5.99 -12.24
C SER A 35 -1.13 5.87 -11.37
N ALA A 36 -0.86 4.70 -10.80
CA ALA A 36 0.37 4.40 -10.08
C ALA A 36 1.59 4.21 -11.01
N LEU A 37 1.35 3.95 -12.29
CA LEU A 37 2.39 3.49 -13.22
C LEU A 37 3.04 4.63 -14.00
N THR A 38 2.30 5.70 -14.28
CA THR A 38 2.77 6.84 -15.07
C THR A 38 2.18 8.16 -14.53
N PRO A 39 2.86 9.31 -14.75
CA PRO A 39 2.29 10.60 -14.43
C PRO A 39 0.97 10.82 -15.18
N THR A 40 -0.10 11.08 -14.43
CA THR A 40 -1.44 11.28 -14.98
C THR A 40 -1.87 12.73 -14.73
N PRO A 41 -2.10 13.54 -15.78
CA PRO A 41 -2.62 14.90 -15.63
C PRO A 41 -3.89 14.93 -14.77
N TYR A 42 -4.08 16.00 -14.00
CA TYR A 42 -5.20 16.19 -13.06
C TYR A 42 -5.24 15.24 -11.85
N GLU A 43 -4.32 14.29 -11.74
CA GLU A 43 -4.20 13.35 -10.61
C GLU A 43 -2.90 13.56 -9.81
N SER A 44 -2.43 14.81 -9.75
CA SER A 44 -1.13 15.18 -9.17
C SER A 44 -0.91 14.73 -7.72
N ILE A 45 -1.99 14.50 -6.96
CA ILE A 45 -1.93 13.94 -5.60
C ILE A 45 -2.36 12.47 -5.58
N TYR A 46 -3.42 12.11 -6.33
CA TYR A 46 -3.96 10.75 -6.30
C TYR A 46 -2.99 9.71 -6.87
N GLY A 47 -2.45 9.93 -8.07
CA GLY A 47 -1.52 9.00 -8.74
C GLY A 47 -0.33 8.64 -7.85
N PRO A 48 0.41 9.64 -7.29
CA PRO A 48 1.49 9.37 -6.35
C PRO A 48 1.09 8.57 -5.11
N THR A 49 -0.11 8.77 -4.56
CA THR A 49 -0.56 7.94 -3.42
C THR A 49 -0.75 6.46 -3.79
N ARG A 50 -1.17 6.18 -5.03
CA ARG A 50 -1.30 4.80 -5.55
C ARG A 50 0.04 4.19 -5.93
N ALA A 51 0.96 5.00 -6.46
CA ALA A 51 2.35 4.61 -6.69
C ALA A 51 3.04 4.19 -5.38
N PHE A 52 2.89 4.99 -4.32
CA PHE A 52 3.39 4.65 -2.99
C PHE A 52 2.85 3.28 -2.53
N MET A 53 1.53 3.09 -2.54
CA MET A 53 0.92 1.83 -2.06
C MET A 53 1.31 0.62 -2.91
N LEU A 54 1.52 0.79 -4.21
CA LEU A 54 2.02 -0.28 -5.08
C LEU A 54 3.43 -0.72 -4.68
N ARG A 55 4.34 0.23 -4.45
CA ARG A 55 5.72 -0.08 -4.04
C ARG A 55 5.79 -0.60 -2.61
N PHE A 56 4.99 -0.05 -1.71
CA PHE A 56 4.83 -0.55 -0.35
C PHE A 56 4.37 -2.02 -0.35
N ALA A 57 3.37 -2.39 -1.15
CA ALA A 57 2.91 -3.78 -1.26
C ALA A 57 4.01 -4.72 -1.78
N GLN A 58 4.83 -4.26 -2.73
CA GLN A 58 5.95 -5.03 -3.27
C GLN A 58 7.04 -5.25 -2.21
N GLY A 59 7.41 -4.21 -1.47
CA GLY A 59 8.39 -4.30 -0.38
C GLY A 59 7.89 -5.19 0.75
N LEU A 60 6.66 -4.98 1.21
CA LEU A 60 6.07 -5.78 2.29
C LEU A 60 6.02 -7.28 1.96
N ARG A 61 5.79 -7.63 0.68
CA ARG A 61 5.82 -9.03 0.23
C ARG A 61 7.23 -9.64 0.25
N GLU A 62 8.27 -8.85 0.03
CA GLU A 62 9.66 -9.33 0.07
C GLU A 62 10.15 -9.52 1.51
N GLU A 63 9.61 -8.74 2.44
CA GLU A 63 9.96 -8.80 3.87
C GLU A 63 9.27 -9.94 4.64
N MET A 64 8.25 -10.59 4.05
CA MET A 64 7.41 -11.62 4.67
C MET A 64 7.54 -12.98 3.98
#